data_AF-A0A366MJ63-F1
#
_entry.id   AF-A0A366MJ63-F1
#
_cell.length_a   1.000
_cell.length_b   1.000
_cell.length_c   1.000
_cell.angle_alpha   90.00
_cell.angle_beta   90.00
_cell.angle_gamma   90.00
#
_symmetry.space_group_name_H-M   'P 1'
#
loop_
_entity.id
_entity.type
_entity.pdbx_description
1 polymer ?
#
loop_
_entity_poly.entity_id
_entity_poly.type
_entity_poly.pdbx_seq_one_letter_code
_entity_poly.pdbx_strand_id
1 'polypeptide(L)' 'IGSSNTRLGSIMQLILGNVGKVGGGCNILRGHDNVQGSTDIGCLADTLPGYYGLAEGSWKYFAKQWKVDY' A
#
# COMPACT_ATOMS: atom_id res chain seq x y z
N ILE A 1 3.41 6.28 -17.47
CA ILE A 1 2.75 7.62 -17.41
C ILE A 1 2.13 7.84 -16.03
N GLY A 2 1.15 7.02 -15.59
CA GLY A 2 0.51 7.15 -14.27
C GLY A 2 1.48 7.15 -13.07
N SER A 3 2.27 6.08 -12.89
CA SER A 3 3.23 5.97 -11.77
C SER A 3 4.26 7.11 -11.73
N SER A 4 4.78 7.53 -12.89
CA SER A 4 5.71 8.66 -12.98
C SER A 4 5.08 9.99 -12.53
N ASN A 5 3.82 10.24 -12.91
CA ASN A 5 3.09 11.44 -12.51
C ASN A 5 2.77 11.44 -11.01
N THR A 6 2.35 10.29 -10.47
CA THR A 6 2.13 10.12 -9.03
C THR A 6 3.40 10.41 -8.24
N ARG A 7 4.55 9.91 -8.72
CA ARG A 7 5.85 10.18 -8.08
C ARG A 7 6.23 11.67 -8.16
N LEU A 8 6.05 12.31 -9.31
CA LEU A 8 6.37 13.73 -9.50
C LEU A 8 5.53 14.61 -8.56
N GLY A 9 4.22 14.34 -8.47
CA GLY A 9 3.32 15.06 -7.56
C GLY A 9 3.77 14.95 -6.10
N SER A 10 4.13 13.74 -5.65
CA SER A 10 4.63 13.54 -4.28
C SER A 10 5.94 14.26 -4.00
N ILE A 11 6.87 14.26 -4.96
CA ILE A 11 8.13 15.01 -4.85
C ILE A 11 7.86 16.52 -4.72
N MET A 12 6.94 17.06 -5.51
CA MET A 12 6.56 18.47 -5.44
C MET A 12 5.99 18.83 -4.06
N GLN A 13 5.11 18.01 -3.49
CA GLN A 13 4.54 18.24 -2.16
C GLN A 13 5.58 18.16 -1.04
N LEU A 14 6.61 17.32 -1.19
CA LEU A 14 7.74 17.27 -0.28
C LEU A 14 8.58 18.56 -0.36
N ILE A 15 8.90 19.04 -1.57
CA ILE A 15 9.68 20.28 -1.77
C ILE A 15 8.95 21.51 -1.17
N LEU A 16 7.64 21.58 -1.34
CA LEU A 16 6.82 22.66 -0.78
C LEU A 16 6.58 22.53 0.74
N GLY A 17 7.00 21.42 1.35
CA GLY A 17 6.85 21.18 2.79
C GLY A 17 5.39 20.98 3.22
N ASN A 18 4.55 20.42 2.33
CA ASN A 18 3.12 20.20 2.59
C ASN A 18 2.84 18.82 3.23
N VAL A 19 3.83 17.92 3.30
CA VAL A 19 3.68 16.59 3.90
C VAL A 19 3.75 16.67 5.43
N GLY A 20 2.86 15.94 6.13
CA GLY A 20 2.82 15.88 7.60
C GLY A 20 2.09 17.06 8.27
N LYS A 21 1.30 17.84 7.53
CA LYS A 21 0.51 18.98 8.02
C LYS A 21 -0.97 18.78 7.72
N VAL A 22 -1.84 19.28 8.61
CA VAL A 22 -3.30 19.27 8.39
C VAL A 22 -3.62 20.08 7.12
N GLY A 23 -4.46 19.52 6.25
CA GLY A 23 -4.83 20.13 4.96
C GLY A 23 -3.78 20.00 3.85
N GLY A 24 -2.60 19.44 4.13
CA GLY A 24 -1.56 19.15 3.14
C GLY A 24 -1.51 17.67 2.70
N GLY A 25 -0.39 17.27 2.08
CA GLY A 25 -0.10 15.88 1.72
C GLY A 25 -0.35 15.51 0.25
N CYS A 26 -0.27 14.20 -0.02
CA CYS A 26 -0.45 13.60 -1.35
C CYS A 26 -1.63 12.63 -1.33
N ASN A 27 -2.82 13.13 -1.66
CA ASN A 27 -4.05 12.37 -1.51
C ASN A 27 -4.43 11.68 -2.82
N ILE A 28 -4.51 10.35 -2.81
CA ILE A 28 -5.00 9.55 -3.94
C ILE A 28 -6.49 9.34 -3.77
N LEU A 29 -7.28 9.96 -4.64
CA LEU A 29 -8.73 9.75 -4.68
C LEU A 29 -9.01 8.37 -5.29
N ARG A 30 -9.42 7.45 -4.42
CA ARG A 30 -9.78 6.09 -4.82
C ARG A 30 -11.25 6.03 -5.25
N GLY A 31 -11.53 5.14 -6.19
CA GLY A 31 -12.84 5.06 -6.85
C GLY A 31 -13.85 4.22 -6.07
N HIS A 32 -13.71 2.89 -6.13
CA HIS A 32 -14.66 1.99 -5.49
C HIS A 32 -14.63 2.12 -3.95
N ASP A 33 -15.81 1.95 -3.37
CA ASP A 33 -16.10 1.99 -1.94
C ASP A 33 -15.07 1.28 -1.06
N ASN A 34 -14.57 0.11 -1.48
CA ASN A 34 -13.61 -0.67 -0.70
C ASN A 34 -12.34 -1.06 -1.47
N VAL A 35 -11.94 -0.30 -2.50
CA VAL A 35 -10.67 -0.61 -3.20
C VAL A 35 -9.46 -0.49 -2.27
N GLN A 36 -9.52 0.38 -1.25
CA GLN A 36 -8.50 0.48 -0.21
C GLN A 36 -8.45 -0.80 0.64
N GLY A 37 -9.59 -1.21 1.21
CA GLY A 37 -9.65 -2.38 2.07
C GLY A 37 -9.33 -3.68 1.32
N SER A 38 -9.72 -3.78 0.05
CA SER A 38 -9.35 -4.90 -0.83
C SER A 38 -7.82 -5.07 -0.93
N THR A 39 -7.10 -3.97 -1.14
CA THR A 39 -5.62 -4.01 -1.10
C THR A 39 -5.07 -4.29 0.29
N ASP A 40 -5.71 -3.78 1.36
CA ASP A 40 -5.28 -4.02 2.74
C ASP A 40 -5.36 -5.50 3.14
N ILE A 41 -6.35 -6.25 2.62
CA ILE A 41 -6.52 -7.68 2.90
C ILE A 41 -5.82 -8.59 1.89
N GLY A 42 -4.95 -8.04 1.04
CA GLY A 42 -4.14 -8.85 0.13
C GLY A 42 -4.92 -9.44 -1.05
N CYS A 43 -5.98 -8.78 -1.54
CA CYS A 43 -6.61 -9.13 -2.83
C CYS A 43 -5.74 -8.68 -4.02
N LEU A 44 -4.44 -8.95 -3.94
CA LEU A 44 -3.39 -8.62 -4.90
C LEU A 44 -2.49 -9.86 -5.09
N ALA A 45 -1.86 -9.98 -6.27
CA ALA A 45 -1.04 -11.15 -6.59
C ALA A 45 0.37 -11.11 -5.96
N ASP A 46 0.81 -9.94 -5.50
CA ASP A 46 2.19 -9.63 -5.14
C ASP A 46 2.39 -9.29 -3.66
N THR A 47 1.32 -9.29 -2.86
CA THR A 47 1.38 -9.00 -1.42
C THR A 47 0.45 -9.89 -0.62
N LEU A 48 0.88 -10.25 0.59
CA LEU A 48 0.06 -10.80 1.65
C LEU A 48 -0.70 -9.67 2.39
N PRO A 49 -1.75 -10.00 3.17
CA PRO A 49 -2.52 -9.02 3.93
C PRO A 49 -1.64 -8.07 4.75
N GLY A 50 -2.02 -6.80 4.84
CA GLY A 50 -1.23 -5.76 5.53
C GLY A 50 0.01 -5.31 4.76
N TYR A 51 0.04 -5.48 3.43
CA TYR A 51 1.15 -5.11 2.55
C TYR A 51 2.46 -5.87 2.82
N TYR A 52 2.37 -7.08 3.37
CA TYR A 52 3.54 -7.94 3.54
C TYR A 52 3.99 -8.45 2.16
N GLY A 53 5.27 -8.29 1.83
CA GLY A 53 5.82 -8.88 0.60
C GLY A 53 5.83 -10.40 0.65
N LEU A 54 5.94 -11.05 -0.51
CA LEU A 54 6.02 -12.52 -0.67
C LEU A 54 7.38 -13.11 -0.26
N ALA A 55 7.97 -12.61 0.81
CA ALA A 55 9.21 -13.13 1.37
C ALA A 55 8.95 -14.37 2.24
N GLU A 56 9.96 -15.22 2.40
CA GLU A 56 9.90 -16.45 3.22
C GLU A 56 9.41 -16.17 4.66
N GLY A 57 9.91 -15.11 5.30
CA GLY A 57 9.49 -14.75 6.65
C GLY A 57 8.00 -14.38 6.75
N SER A 58 7.49 -13.62 5.77
CA SER A 58 6.08 -13.24 5.69
C SER A 58 5.20 -14.47 5.48
N TRP A 59 5.57 -15.34 4.54
CA TRP A 59 4.81 -16.55 4.26
C TRP A 59 4.80 -17.52 5.44
N LYS A 60 5.92 -17.71 6.15
CA LYS A 60 5.95 -18.51 7.40
C LYS A 60 5.01 -17.95 8.46
N TYR A 61 4.95 -16.63 8.61
CA TYR A 61 4.02 -15.99 9.55
C TYR A 61 2.57 -16.31 9.20
N PHE A 62 2.16 -16.12 7.93
CA PHE A 62 0.79 -16.35 7.49
C PHE A 62 0.41 -17.84 7.45
N ALA A 63 1.31 -18.73 6.99
CA ALA A 63 1.12 -20.18 7.03
C ALA A 63 0.83 -20.67 8.46
N LYS A 64 1.58 -20.15 9.44
CA LYS A 64 1.33 -20.43 10.86
C LYS A 64 -0.07 -19.96 11.32
N GLN A 65 -0.54 -18.78 10.89
CA GLN A 65 -1.88 -18.30 11.25
C GLN A 65 -2.98 -19.13 10.59
N TRP A 66 -2.77 -19.54 9.35
CA TRP A 66 -3.70 -20.37 8.59
C TRP A 66 -3.65 -21.85 8.98
N LYS A 67 -2.70 -22.24 9.84
CA LYS A 67 -2.48 -23.62 10.29
C LYS A 67 -2.23 -24.57 9.12
N VAL A 68 -1.46 -24.09 8.15
CA VAL A 68 -0.97 -24.88 7.01
C VAL A 68 0.54 -25.03 7.12
N ASP A 69 1.06 -26.08 6.49
CA ASP A 69 2.50 -26.27 6.37
C ASP A 69 3.11 -25.15 5.53
N TYR A 70 4.36 -24.79 5.84
CA TYR A 70 5.15 -23.86 5.07
C TYR A 70 5.97 -24.59 4.00
#